data_AF-A0A9P5D186-F1
#
_entry.id   AF-A0A9P5D186-F1
#
_cell.length_a   1.000
_cell.length_b   1.000
_cell.length_c   1.000
_cell.angle_alpha   90.00
_cell.angle_beta   90.00
_cell.angle_gamma   90.00
#
_symmetry.space_group_name_H-M   'P 1'
#
loop_
_entity.id
_entity.type
_entity.pdbx_description
1 polymer ?
#
loop_
_entity_poly.entity_id
_entity_poly.type
_entity_poly.pdbx_seq_one_letter_code
_entity_poly.pdbx_strand_id
1 'polypeptide(L)'
;MDTTEQKMEVDAPVKEHTEFRESDQDGDKKITAAASVSSTCGVCEKNPSKYKCPRCYLPYCSVACNKIHRENHPPDPEPTQPASAAVPSELLLTTTGALPTRPGDDDDDSPYSVIHRSEKLQWLFRKYPRLPEQLLEIETAMREPTSERSRIPASLLKDLPPQNSGWDREKGIAQGKKALRRARGAEGEDGEAIREYSELVLYLMEEERRGKKA
;
A
#
# COMPACT_ATOMS: atom_id res chain seq x y z
N MET A 1 23.40 -16.16 64.65
CA MET A 1 24.30 -14.99 64.69
C MET A 1 24.50 -14.58 63.24
N ASP A 2 24.01 -13.46 62.72
CA ASP A 2 23.08 -12.41 63.18
C ASP A 2 22.31 -11.96 61.90
N THR A 3 21.00 -11.69 61.88
CA THR A 3 20.24 -10.59 62.54
C THR A 3 20.53 -9.21 61.90
N THR A 4 19.44 -8.52 61.46
CA THR A 4 19.34 -7.04 61.28
C THR A 4 20.13 -6.42 60.09
N GLU A 5 19.66 -5.43 59.31
CA GLU A 5 18.32 -4.80 59.12
C GLU A 5 18.37 -3.76 57.97
N GLN A 6 17.37 -2.85 57.92
CA GLN A 6 17.35 -1.53 57.23
C GLN A 6 17.22 -1.56 55.70
N LYS A 7 16.08 -1.19 55.09
CA LYS A 7 15.17 -0.01 55.27
C LYS A 7 15.85 1.33 55.01
N MET A 8 15.54 1.93 53.86
CA MET A 8 15.39 3.38 53.73
C MET A 8 14.44 3.73 52.59
N GLU A 9 13.77 4.86 52.78
CA GLU A 9 12.53 5.29 52.14
C GLU A 9 12.64 6.82 52.05
N VAL A 10 12.50 7.38 50.84
CA VAL A 10 12.46 8.83 50.53
C VAL A 10 11.50 8.95 49.34
N ASP A 11 10.27 9.45 49.50
CA ASP A 11 9.82 10.83 49.73
C ASP A 11 10.05 11.78 48.53
N ALA A 12 9.11 12.71 48.34
CA ALA A 12 8.89 13.52 47.15
C ALA A 12 9.37 14.98 47.41
N PRO A 13 8.72 16.08 46.93
CA PRO A 13 8.02 16.34 45.66
C PRO A 13 8.59 17.59 44.93
N VAL A 14 8.17 17.85 43.68
CA VAL A 14 8.22 19.20 43.07
C VAL A 14 6.94 19.50 42.30
N LYS A 15 6.40 20.71 42.51
CA LYS A 15 5.29 21.34 41.77
C LYS A 15 5.74 22.73 41.29
N GLU A 16 4.90 23.39 40.47
CA GLU A 16 4.98 24.80 40.05
C GLU A 16 6.15 25.19 39.11
N HIS A 17 6.09 26.25 38.30
CA HIS A 17 4.95 27.09 37.84
C HIS A 17 4.63 26.70 36.35
N THR A 18 3.91 27.41 35.46
CA THR A 18 3.25 28.74 35.45
C THR A 18 2.04 28.72 34.50
N GLU A 19 1.19 29.75 34.57
CA GLU A 19 0.11 30.03 33.60
C GLU A 19 0.64 30.57 32.25
N PHE A 20 -0.09 30.28 31.16
CA PHE A 20 -0.38 31.29 30.16
C PHE A 20 -1.84 31.19 29.73
N ARG A 21 -2.60 32.27 29.97
CA ARG A 21 -3.96 32.46 29.47
C ARG A 21 -3.83 33.36 28.26
N GLU A 22 -4.40 32.98 27.12
CA GLU A 22 -4.93 33.97 26.21
C GLU A 22 -6.15 33.41 25.51
N SER A 23 -7.30 33.95 25.89
CA SER A 23 -8.50 33.91 25.06
C SER A 23 -8.26 34.81 23.86
N ASP A 24 -8.82 34.51 22.69
CA ASP A 24 -9.68 35.49 22.03
C ASP A 24 -10.53 34.97 20.85
N GLN A 25 -11.76 35.50 20.82
CA GLN A 25 -12.65 35.73 19.69
C GLN A 25 -13.16 34.57 18.79
N ASP A 26 -14.39 34.17 19.09
CA ASP A 26 -15.54 34.20 18.18
C ASP A 26 -15.31 34.53 16.70
N GLY A 27 -15.77 33.62 15.83
CA GLY A 27 -15.70 33.76 14.38
C GLY A 27 -16.82 33.02 13.65
N ASP A 28 -18.06 33.11 14.14
CA ASP A 28 -19.23 32.48 13.49
C ASP A 28 -19.45 33.06 12.07
N LYS A 29 -18.96 32.32 11.06
CA LYS A 29 -19.14 32.64 9.64
C LYS A 29 -19.64 31.43 8.87
N LYS A 30 -20.89 31.07 9.17
CA LYS A 30 -21.78 30.30 8.32
C LYS A 30 -21.88 30.89 6.90
N ILE A 31 -20.98 30.48 6.00
CA ILE A 31 -21.07 30.78 4.56
C ILE A 31 -21.38 29.48 3.79
N THR A 32 -22.68 29.32 3.55
CA THR A 32 -23.34 28.70 2.39
C THR A 32 -22.57 27.70 1.52
N ALA A 33 -23.21 26.54 1.34
CA ALA A 33 -22.86 25.52 0.36
C ALA A 33 -22.74 26.03 -1.10
N ALA A 34 -21.96 25.28 -1.89
CA ALA A 34 -22.13 25.08 -3.32
C ALA A 34 -22.09 26.33 -4.23
N ALA A 35 -20.90 26.92 -4.39
CA ALA A 35 -20.51 27.54 -5.66
C ALA A 35 -19.63 26.56 -6.44
N SER A 36 -20.17 25.95 -7.50
CA SER A 36 -19.36 25.18 -8.45
C SER A 36 -18.40 26.13 -9.16
N VAL A 37 -17.10 26.04 -8.85
CA VAL A 37 -16.07 26.84 -9.52
C VAL A 37 -16.06 26.43 -10.99
N SER A 38 -16.66 27.25 -11.84
CA SER A 38 -16.72 27.06 -13.28
C SER A 38 -15.35 27.39 -13.88
N SER A 39 -14.38 26.48 -13.65
CA SER A 39 -13.01 26.62 -14.17
C SER A 39 -13.05 27.00 -15.64
N THR A 40 -12.37 28.09 -16.01
CA THR A 40 -12.37 28.57 -17.40
C THR A 40 -11.75 27.51 -18.32
N CYS A 41 -12.19 27.47 -19.57
CA CYS A 41 -11.64 26.56 -20.59
C CYS A 41 -10.14 26.82 -20.81
N GLY A 42 -9.26 25.89 -20.42
CA GLY A 42 -7.80 25.97 -20.62
C GLY A 42 -7.32 25.78 -22.07
N VAL A 43 -8.19 26.10 -23.04
CA VAL A 43 -7.90 26.04 -24.48
C VAL A 43 -8.26 27.36 -25.17
N CYS A 44 -9.31 28.04 -24.71
CA CYS A 44 -9.75 29.31 -25.30
C CYS A 44 -9.91 30.46 -24.30
N GLU A 45 -9.84 30.16 -22.99
CA GLU A 45 -9.88 31.09 -21.83
C GLU A 45 -11.03 32.10 -21.77
N LYS A 46 -12.02 31.97 -22.67
CA LYS A 46 -13.14 32.90 -22.83
C LYS A 46 -14.46 32.40 -22.24
N ASN A 47 -14.61 31.08 -22.15
CA ASN A 47 -15.86 30.42 -21.75
C ASN A 47 -15.63 29.53 -20.52
N PRO A 48 -16.62 29.40 -19.62
CA PRO A 48 -16.57 28.41 -18.55
C PRO A 48 -16.44 26.99 -19.14
N SER A 49 -15.66 26.13 -18.49
CA SER A 49 -15.57 24.73 -18.90
C SER A 49 -16.86 24.00 -18.61
N LYS A 50 -17.23 23.11 -19.54
CA LYS A 50 -18.40 22.23 -19.45
C LYS A 50 -17.99 20.76 -19.29
N TYR A 51 -16.75 20.44 -19.65
CA TYR A 51 -16.21 19.08 -19.69
C TYR A 51 -14.71 19.09 -19.31
N LYS A 52 -14.13 17.91 -19.05
CA LYS A 52 -12.70 17.71 -18.72
C LYS A 52 -12.12 16.60 -19.61
N CYS A 53 -10.85 16.72 -20.00
CA CYS A 53 -10.19 15.70 -20.81
C CYS A 53 -9.83 14.45 -19.97
N PRO A 54 -10.12 13.20 -20.40
CA PRO A 54 -9.76 12.00 -19.64
C PRO A 54 -8.26 11.65 -19.69
N ARG A 55 -7.45 12.34 -20.49
CA ARG A 55 -6.00 12.06 -20.65
C ARG A 55 -5.11 12.94 -19.79
N CYS A 56 -5.54 14.15 -19.43
CA CYS A 56 -4.77 15.13 -18.66
C CYS A 56 -5.64 16.03 -17.76
N TYR A 57 -6.94 15.75 -17.65
CA TYR A 57 -7.92 16.47 -16.83
C TYR A 57 -8.11 17.97 -17.14
N LEU A 58 -7.51 18.48 -18.23
CA LEU A 58 -7.64 19.86 -18.67
C LEU A 58 -9.13 20.24 -18.92
N PRO A 59 -9.63 21.33 -18.32
CA PRO A 59 -11.02 21.77 -18.46
C PRO A 59 -11.27 22.44 -19.81
N TYR A 60 -12.36 22.08 -20.51
CA TYR A 60 -12.73 22.66 -21.81
C TYR A 60 -14.23 22.99 -21.95
N CYS A 61 -14.57 23.99 -22.77
CA CYS A 61 -15.96 24.46 -22.93
C CYS A 61 -16.77 23.72 -24.01
N SER A 62 -16.14 23.28 -25.10
CA SER A 62 -16.83 22.68 -26.26
C SER A 62 -15.98 21.67 -27.03
N VAL A 63 -16.62 20.90 -27.93
CA VAL A 63 -15.95 19.89 -28.78
C VAL A 63 -14.87 20.51 -29.67
N ALA A 64 -15.03 21.77 -30.10
CA ALA A 64 -13.99 22.49 -30.85
C ALA A 64 -12.71 22.67 -30.01
N CYS A 65 -12.83 23.03 -28.73
CA CYS A 65 -11.71 23.10 -27.81
C CYS A 65 -11.11 21.72 -27.51
N ASN A 66 -11.93 20.66 -27.43
CA ASN A 66 -11.44 19.28 -27.30
C ASN A 66 -10.57 18.87 -28.51
N LYS A 67 -10.97 19.24 -29.74
CA LYS A 67 -10.20 18.92 -30.95
C LYS A 67 -8.82 19.58 -30.93
N ILE A 68 -8.77 20.89 -30.70
CA ILE A 68 -7.53 21.68 -30.58
C ILE A 68 -6.63 21.13 -29.47
N HIS A 69 -7.23 20.79 -28.32
CA HIS A 69 -6.52 20.20 -27.19
C HIS A 69 -5.93 18.82 -27.49
N ARG A 70 -6.65 17.95 -28.21
CA ARG A 70 -6.15 16.63 -28.59
C ARG A 70 -5.05 16.69 -29.66
N GLU A 71 -5.08 17.71 -30.52
CA GLU A 71 -4.05 17.96 -31.53
C GLU A 71 -2.75 18.49 -30.90
N ASN A 72 -2.85 19.24 -29.79
CA ASN A 72 -1.70 19.79 -29.04
C ASN A 72 -1.55 19.13 -27.66
N HIS A 73 -1.93 17.86 -27.51
CA HIS A 73 -1.77 17.18 -26.23
C HIS A 73 -0.28 17.02 -25.93
N PRO A 74 0.22 17.43 -24.75
CA PRO A 74 1.62 17.19 -24.42
C PRO A 74 1.91 15.68 -24.51
N PRO A 75 3.04 15.26 -25.11
CA PRO A 75 3.50 13.90 -24.99
C PRO A 75 3.80 13.58 -23.51
N ASP A 76 3.80 12.28 -23.20
CA ASP A 76 4.09 11.76 -21.86
C ASP A 76 5.41 12.34 -21.34
N PRO A 77 5.52 12.85 -20.10
CA PRO A 77 6.78 13.33 -19.56
C PRO A 77 7.78 12.18 -19.35
N GLU A 78 8.57 11.90 -20.38
CA GLU A 78 9.74 11.03 -20.28
C GLU A 78 10.75 11.58 -19.24
N PRO A 79 11.33 10.74 -18.37
CA PRO A 79 12.40 11.15 -17.47
C PRO A 79 13.63 11.61 -18.25
N THR A 80 14.04 12.87 -18.06
CA THR A 80 15.21 13.43 -18.72
C THR A 80 16.51 12.83 -18.19
N GLN A 81 17.21 12.05 -19.01
CA GLN A 81 18.66 11.78 -18.87
C GLN A 81 19.34 11.83 -20.26
N PRO A 82 20.41 12.64 -20.45
CA PRO A 82 21.04 12.80 -21.76
C PRO A 82 22.06 11.70 -22.10
N ALA A 83 21.76 10.97 -23.18
CA ALA A 83 22.64 10.35 -24.19
C ALA A 83 24.08 9.89 -23.84
N SER A 84 24.39 8.61 -24.15
CA SER A 84 25.23 8.28 -25.33
C SER A 84 25.27 6.78 -25.70
N ALA A 85 25.29 6.51 -27.01
CA ALA A 85 25.81 5.31 -27.71
C ALA A 85 25.22 3.89 -27.51
N ALA A 86 24.34 3.52 -28.45
CA ALA A 86 24.33 2.28 -29.27
C ALA A 86 24.54 0.88 -28.63
N VAL A 87 23.50 0.02 -28.73
CA VAL A 87 23.32 -1.02 -29.79
C VAL A 87 21.88 -1.58 -29.77
N PRO A 88 21.34 -2.13 -30.89
CA PRO A 88 19.95 -2.61 -30.95
C PRO A 88 19.77 -4.13 -30.80
N SER A 89 18.54 -4.48 -30.39
CA SER A 89 17.82 -5.74 -30.60
C SER A 89 17.97 -6.94 -29.63
N GLU A 90 16.79 -7.35 -29.16
CA GLU A 90 16.37 -8.68 -28.74
C GLU A 90 16.97 -9.32 -27.47
N LEU A 91 16.33 -9.01 -26.33
CA LEU A 91 15.49 -10.06 -25.74
C LEU A 91 14.16 -9.49 -25.21
N LEU A 92 13.06 -10.14 -25.59
CA LEU A 92 11.69 -9.78 -25.21
C LEU A 92 11.36 -10.22 -23.76
N LEU A 93 10.26 -9.65 -23.23
CA LEU A 93 9.49 -10.10 -22.05
C LEU A 93 10.01 -9.71 -20.65
N THR A 94 10.13 -8.41 -20.38
CA THR A 94 9.66 -7.92 -19.06
C THR A 94 8.13 -8.00 -19.05
N THR A 95 7.60 -9.15 -18.63
CA THR A 95 6.20 -9.30 -18.21
C THR A 95 6.00 -8.48 -16.93
N THR A 96 5.83 -7.17 -17.10
CA THR A 96 5.10 -6.36 -16.12
C THR A 96 3.64 -6.79 -16.24
N GLY A 97 3.29 -7.86 -15.54
CA GLY A 97 1.93 -8.34 -15.41
C GLY A 97 1.10 -7.30 -14.67
N ALA A 98 0.65 -6.28 -15.40
CA ALA A 98 -0.39 -5.38 -14.95
C ALA A 98 -1.57 -6.25 -14.51
N LEU A 99 -1.83 -6.27 -13.21
CA LEU A 99 -3.04 -6.87 -12.67
C LEU A 99 -4.22 -6.22 -13.42
N PRO A 100 -5.15 -6.99 -14.01
CA PRO A 100 -6.30 -6.38 -14.66
C PRO A 100 -7.15 -5.72 -13.58
N THR A 101 -6.97 -4.41 -13.41
CA THR A 101 -7.85 -3.57 -12.58
C THR A 101 -9.27 -3.77 -13.08
N ARG A 102 -10.09 -4.47 -12.30
CA ARG A 102 -11.48 -4.70 -12.66
C ARG A 102 -12.20 -3.36 -12.54
N PRO A 103 -12.94 -2.92 -13.57
CA PRO A 103 -13.79 -1.74 -13.42
C PRO A 103 -14.97 -2.13 -12.51
N GLY A 104 -14.88 -1.86 -11.22
CA GLY A 104 -15.93 -2.17 -10.24
C GLY A 104 -15.48 -2.50 -8.81
N ASP A 105 -14.19 -2.41 -8.48
CA ASP A 105 -13.75 -2.56 -7.08
C ASP A 105 -13.96 -1.24 -6.30
N ASP A 106 -15.21 -1.01 -5.87
CA ASP A 106 -15.49 -0.18 -4.69
C ASP A 106 -14.94 -0.90 -3.44
N ASP A 107 -13.61 -0.89 -3.28
CA ASP A 107 -12.84 -1.58 -2.22
C ASP A 107 -12.99 -0.90 -0.83
N ASP A 108 -14.20 -0.40 -0.54
CA ASP A 108 -14.62 0.17 0.74
C ASP A 108 -15.13 -0.93 1.69
N ASP A 109 -15.90 -1.90 1.16
CA ASP A 109 -16.60 -2.91 1.96
C ASP A 109 -15.74 -4.15 2.30
N SER A 110 -14.55 -4.28 1.70
CA SER A 110 -13.60 -5.34 2.06
C SER A 110 -13.21 -5.23 3.55
N PRO A 111 -13.26 -6.32 4.34
CA PRO A 111 -12.91 -6.27 5.76
C PRO A 111 -11.44 -5.90 6.04
N TYR A 112 -10.61 -5.82 4.99
CA TYR A 112 -9.20 -5.44 5.05
C TYR A 112 -8.92 -4.05 4.44
N SER A 113 -9.94 -3.29 3.98
CA SER A 113 -9.75 -1.98 3.34
C SER A 113 -9.02 -0.96 4.23
N VAL A 114 -9.23 -1.04 5.56
CA VAL A 114 -8.52 -0.28 6.60
C VAL A 114 -7.00 -0.43 6.53
N ILE A 115 -6.48 -1.59 6.10
CA ILE A 115 -5.04 -1.87 6.00
C ILE A 115 -4.42 -1.02 4.88
N HIS A 116 -5.09 -0.93 3.73
CA HIS A 116 -4.60 -0.17 2.56
C HIS A 116 -4.63 1.36 2.78
N ARG A 117 -5.56 1.84 3.61
CA ARG A 117 -5.76 3.28 3.91
C ARG A 117 -4.93 3.79 5.08
N SER A 118 -4.26 2.90 5.82
CA SER A 118 -3.54 3.25 7.04
C SER A 118 -2.18 3.89 6.78
N GLU A 119 -2.02 5.16 7.14
CA GLU A 119 -0.73 5.86 7.12
C GLU A 119 0.33 5.16 8.01
N LYS A 120 -0.10 4.53 9.12
CA LYS A 120 0.77 3.77 10.02
C LYS A 120 1.48 2.63 9.26
N LEU A 121 0.75 1.95 8.36
CA LEU A 121 1.30 0.86 7.55
C LEU A 121 2.22 1.37 6.44
N GLN A 122 1.85 2.48 5.79
CA GLN A 122 2.70 3.13 4.78
C GLN A 122 4.02 3.62 5.39
N TRP A 123 4.00 4.12 6.62
CA TRP A 123 5.20 4.46 7.38
C TRP A 123 6.04 3.22 7.70
N LEU A 124 5.43 2.11 8.08
CA LEU A 124 6.13 0.86 8.37
C LEU A 124 6.93 0.34 7.16
N PHE A 125 6.35 0.40 5.94
CA PHE A 125 7.07 0.04 4.71
C PHE A 125 8.21 1.00 4.35
N ARG A 126 8.17 2.25 4.82
CA ARG A 126 9.26 3.23 4.66
C ARG A 126 10.37 3.03 5.70
N LYS A 127 10.01 2.57 6.90
CA LYS A 127 10.94 2.17 7.96
C LYS A 127 11.70 0.91 7.58
N TYR A 128 10.98 -0.10 7.07
CA TYR A 128 11.54 -1.41 6.72
C TYR A 128 11.42 -1.68 5.21
N PRO A 129 12.39 -1.23 4.39
CA PRO A 129 12.33 -1.43 2.93
C PRO A 129 12.44 -2.91 2.50
N ARG A 130 12.92 -3.79 3.39
CA ARG A 130 12.97 -5.26 3.23
C ARG A 130 11.61 -5.96 3.42
N LEU A 131 10.68 -5.35 4.18
CA LEU A 131 9.41 -5.96 4.56
C LEU A 131 8.56 -6.47 3.37
N PRO A 132 8.43 -5.76 2.23
CA PRO A 132 7.67 -6.27 1.07
C PRO A 132 8.24 -7.58 0.50
N GLU A 133 9.57 -7.71 0.44
CA GLU A 133 10.24 -8.91 -0.07
C GLU A 133 10.00 -10.10 0.87
N GLN A 134 10.11 -9.89 2.18
CA GLN A 134 9.84 -10.93 3.18
C GLN A 134 8.36 -11.39 3.18
N LEU A 135 7.41 -10.48 2.96
CA LEU A 135 5.99 -10.83 2.81
C LEU A 135 5.75 -11.63 1.52
N LEU A 136 6.45 -11.30 0.43
CA LEU A 136 6.40 -12.06 -0.83
C LEU A 136 7.04 -13.46 -0.70
N GLU A 137 8.13 -13.61 0.07
CA GLU A 137 8.67 -14.93 0.42
C GLU A 137 7.64 -15.80 1.17
N ILE A 138 6.88 -15.21 2.10
CA ILE A 138 5.82 -15.91 2.82
C ILE A 138 4.65 -16.26 1.89
N GLU A 139 4.29 -15.37 0.96
CA GLU A 139 3.22 -15.62 -0.02
C GLU A 139 3.58 -16.71 -1.03
N THR A 140 4.80 -16.66 -1.59
CA THR A 140 5.31 -17.69 -2.50
C THR A 140 5.43 -19.05 -1.82
N ALA A 141 5.77 -19.10 -0.52
CA ALA A 141 5.73 -20.33 0.27
C ALA A 141 4.31 -20.88 0.53
N MET A 142 3.25 -20.07 0.38
CA MET A 142 1.85 -20.53 0.41
C MET A 142 1.32 -20.99 -0.95
N ARG A 143 2.05 -20.72 -2.04
CA ARG A 143 1.72 -21.14 -3.39
C ARG A 143 2.28 -22.55 -3.65
N GLU A 144 1.73 -23.25 -4.64
CA GLU A 144 2.24 -24.57 -5.02
C GLU A 144 3.74 -24.50 -5.34
N PRO A 145 4.61 -25.30 -4.69
CA PRO A 145 6.01 -25.33 -5.04
C PRO A 145 6.12 -25.77 -6.49
N THR A 146 6.71 -24.93 -7.35
CA THR A 146 6.80 -25.18 -8.80
C THR A 146 7.42 -26.54 -9.04
N SER A 147 6.59 -27.53 -9.36
CA SER A 147 7.04 -28.90 -9.53
C SER A 147 7.92 -28.96 -10.76
N GLU A 148 9.17 -29.39 -10.59
CA GLU A 148 10.11 -29.65 -11.69
C GLU A 148 9.52 -30.60 -12.76
N ARG A 149 8.51 -31.40 -12.38
CA ARG A 149 7.74 -32.26 -13.28
C ARG A 149 6.86 -31.49 -14.28
N SER A 150 6.52 -30.23 -14.00
CA SER A 150 5.84 -29.34 -14.96
C SER A 150 6.77 -28.85 -16.09
N ARG A 151 8.09 -29.01 -15.95
CA ARG A 151 9.08 -28.76 -17.02
C ARG A 151 9.34 -30.00 -17.89
N ILE A 152 8.81 -31.17 -17.50
CA ILE A 152 8.94 -32.40 -18.27
C ILE A 152 7.87 -32.40 -19.38
N PRO A 153 8.23 -32.58 -20.67
CA PRO A 153 7.26 -32.65 -21.75
C PRO A 153 6.30 -33.82 -21.54
N ALA A 154 5.00 -33.61 -21.82
CA ALA A 154 3.94 -34.57 -21.55
C ALA A 154 4.19 -35.98 -22.13
N SER A 155 4.94 -36.08 -23.23
CA SER A 155 5.39 -37.35 -23.84
C SER A 155 6.17 -38.27 -22.90
N LEU A 156 6.91 -37.72 -21.92
CA LEU A 156 7.68 -38.49 -20.93
C LEU A 156 6.93 -38.70 -19.62
N LEU A 157 5.72 -38.13 -19.47
CA LEU A 157 4.93 -38.23 -18.23
C LEU A 157 3.97 -39.44 -18.24
N LYS A 158 3.74 -40.04 -19.41
CA LYS A 158 2.69 -41.06 -19.64
C LYS A 158 2.99 -42.44 -19.03
N ASP A 159 4.27 -42.77 -18.86
CA ASP A 159 4.74 -44.05 -18.32
C ASP A 159 5.05 -44.01 -16.81
N LEU A 160 4.70 -42.90 -16.13
CA LEU A 160 4.93 -42.70 -14.71
C LEU A 160 3.66 -42.93 -13.89
N PRO A 161 3.77 -43.44 -12.66
CA PRO A 161 2.61 -43.64 -11.80
C PRO A 161 1.90 -42.31 -11.53
N PRO A 162 0.56 -42.31 -11.42
CA PRO A 162 -0.20 -41.08 -11.21
C PRO A 162 0.24 -40.41 -9.91
N GLN A 163 0.99 -39.32 -10.03
CA GLN A 163 1.20 -38.41 -8.92
C GLN A 163 -0.13 -37.71 -8.68
N ASN A 164 -0.80 -38.07 -7.58
CA ASN A 164 -1.60 -37.09 -6.88
C ASN A 164 -0.69 -35.88 -6.65
N SER A 165 -1.04 -34.72 -7.22
CA SER A 165 -0.39 -33.45 -6.94
C SER A 165 -0.57 -33.21 -5.45
N GLY A 166 0.38 -33.67 -4.65
CA GLY A 166 0.29 -33.78 -3.19
C GLY A 166 0.30 -32.43 -2.49
N TRP A 167 -0.05 -31.38 -3.20
CA TRP A 167 -0.27 -30.03 -2.77
C TRP A 167 -1.77 -29.81 -2.52
N ASP A 168 -2.09 -29.47 -1.29
CA ASP A 168 -3.46 -29.16 -0.85
C ASP A 168 -3.47 -27.77 -0.22
N ARG A 169 -4.63 -27.10 -0.22
CA ARG A 169 -4.80 -25.78 0.42
C ARG A 169 -4.34 -25.78 1.88
N GLU A 170 -4.55 -26.88 2.60
CA GLU A 170 -4.09 -27.04 3.99
C GLU A 170 -2.56 -27.10 4.11
N LYS A 171 -1.89 -27.74 3.15
CA LYS A 171 -0.41 -27.80 3.09
C LYS A 171 0.17 -26.42 2.77
N GLY A 172 -0.47 -25.66 1.87
CA GLY A 172 -0.14 -24.24 1.64
C GLY A 172 -0.26 -23.39 2.91
N ILE A 173 -1.37 -23.52 3.65
CA ILE A 173 -1.55 -22.82 4.93
C ILE A 173 -0.50 -23.27 5.97
N ALA A 174 -0.18 -24.56 6.06
CA ALA A 174 0.84 -25.08 6.98
C ALA A 174 2.24 -24.55 6.64
N GLN A 175 2.58 -24.49 5.35
CA GLN A 175 3.84 -23.98 4.84
C GLN A 175 3.97 -22.46 5.05
N GLY A 176 2.91 -21.69 4.77
CA GLY A 176 2.84 -20.26 5.10
C GLY A 176 2.99 -19.98 6.59
N LYS A 177 2.32 -20.75 7.46
CA LYS A 177 2.50 -20.67 8.92
C LYS A 177 3.94 -21.00 9.34
N LYS A 178 4.64 -21.90 8.64
CA LYS A 178 6.06 -22.21 8.90
C LYS A 178 6.97 -21.07 8.43
N ALA A 179 6.73 -20.51 7.24
CA ALA A 179 7.45 -19.36 6.71
C ALA A 179 7.31 -18.12 7.61
N LEU A 180 6.08 -17.78 8.01
CA LEU A 180 5.81 -16.67 8.94
C LEU A 180 6.48 -16.85 10.30
N ARG A 181 6.49 -18.08 10.86
CA ARG A 181 7.23 -18.36 12.11
C ARG A 181 8.74 -18.18 11.95
N ARG A 182 9.31 -18.60 10.81
CA ARG A 182 10.73 -18.38 10.51
C ARG A 182 11.04 -16.88 10.38
N ALA A 183 10.21 -16.13 9.66
CA ALA A 183 10.39 -14.70 9.44
C ALA A 183 10.31 -13.89 10.76
N ARG A 184 9.32 -14.19 11.63
CA ARG A 184 9.21 -13.57 12.98
C ARG A 184 10.38 -13.92 13.92
N GLY A 185 11.08 -15.02 13.65
CA GLY A 185 12.23 -15.49 14.41
C GLY A 185 13.58 -15.18 13.77
N ALA A 186 13.62 -14.36 12.70
CA ALA A 186 14.86 -13.85 12.15
C ALA A 186 15.51 -12.86 13.14
N GLU A 187 16.84 -12.80 13.15
CA GLU A 187 17.57 -11.86 14.00
C GLU A 187 17.65 -10.47 13.34
N GLY A 188 17.71 -9.43 14.16
CA GLY A 188 17.82 -8.05 13.69
C GLY A 188 16.53 -7.49 13.07
N GLU A 189 16.71 -6.52 12.18
CA GLU A 189 15.65 -5.69 11.60
C GLU A 189 14.60 -6.50 10.82
N ASP A 190 15.04 -7.50 10.06
CA ASP A 190 14.18 -8.42 9.30
C ASP A 190 13.13 -9.11 10.20
N GLY A 191 13.49 -9.51 11.43
CA GLY A 191 12.57 -10.15 12.36
C GLY A 191 11.69 -9.16 13.14
N GLU A 192 12.20 -7.95 13.37
CA GLU A 192 11.43 -6.84 13.98
C GLU A 192 10.32 -6.36 13.03
N ALA A 193 10.65 -6.16 11.76
CA ALA A 193 9.72 -5.71 10.72
C ALA A 193 8.47 -6.59 10.62
N ILE A 194 8.64 -7.91 10.66
CA ILE A 194 7.54 -8.88 10.56
C ILE A 194 6.72 -8.93 11.86
N ARG A 195 7.34 -8.70 13.03
CA ARG A 195 6.63 -8.60 14.32
C ARG A 195 5.76 -7.35 14.36
N GLU A 196 6.35 -6.18 14.12
CA GLU A 196 5.67 -4.88 14.10
C GLU A 196 4.56 -4.83 13.03
N TYR A 197 4.79 -5.40 11.84
CA TYR A 197 3.75 -5.59 10.82
C TYR A 197 2.58 -6.44 11.33
N SER A 198 2.87 -7.60 11.95
CA SER A 198 1.82 -8.49 12.44
C SER A 198 0.98 -7.87 13.55
N GLU A 199 1.59 -7.08 14.43
CA GLU A 199 0.92 -6.38 15.51
C GLU A 199 0.09 -5.20 14.99
N LEU A 200 0.65 -4.40 14.06
CA LEU A 200 -0.07 -3.29 13.45
C LEU A 200 -1.28 -3.75 12.63
N VAL A 201 -1.16 -4.83 11.86
CA VAL A 201 -2.31 -5.40 11.11
C VAL A 201 -3.41 -5.87 12.06
N LEU A 202 -3.06 -6.55 13.16
CA LEU A 202 -4.06 -6.97 14.17
C LEU A 202 -4.75 -5.76 14.81
N TYR A 203 -3.98 -4.75 15.20
CA TYR A 203 -4.48 -3.51 15.79
C TYR A 203 -5.46 -2.78 14.86
N LEU A 204 -5.11 -2.58 13.58
CA LEU A 204 -5.98 -1.90 12.60
C LEU A 204 -7.29 -2.66 12.38
N MET A 205 -7.23 -3.99 12.35
CA MET A 205 -8.39 -4.87 12.22
C MET A 205 -9.27 -4.91 13.48
N GLU A 206 -8.75 -4.53 14.65
CA GLU A 206 -9.53 -4.36 15.89
C GLU A 206 -10.12 -2.95 15.99
N GLU A 207 -9.38 -1.92 15.58
CA GLU A 207 -9.83 -0.53 15.49
C GLU A 207 -11.08 -0.42 14.58
N GLU A 208 -11.03 -1.04 13.40
CA GLU A 208 -12.16 -1.13 12.45
C GLU A 208 -13.39 -1.84 13.05
N ARG A 209 -13.19 -2.94 13.78
CA ARG A 209 -14.29 -3.67 14.46
C ARG A 209 -14.89 -2.92 15.64
N ARG A 210 -14.14 -1.99 16.24
CA ARG A 210 -14.62 -1.10 17.30
C ARG A 210 -15.38 0.09 16.71
N GLY A 211 -14.88 0.69 15.63
CA GLY A 211 -15.57 1.76 14.89
C GLY A 211 -16.94 1.33 14.37
N LYS A 212 -17.04 0.12 13.80
CA LYS A 212 -18.32 -0.48 13.34
C LYS A 212 -19.30 -0.89 14.46
N LYS A 213 -18.99 -0.64 15.73
CA LYS A 213 -19.84 -0.99 16.90
C LYS A 213 -20.27 0.22 17.75
N ALA A 214 -19.88 1.43 17.35
CA ALA A 214 -20.27 2.69 17.98
C ALA A 214 -21.40 3.37 17.20
#